data_AF-A0A956IUQ8-F1
#
_entry.id   AF-A0A956IUQ8-F1
#
_cell.length_a   1.000
_cell.length_b   1.000
_cell.length_c   1.000
_cell.angle_alpha   90.00
_cell.angle_beta   90.00
_cell.angle_gamma   90.00
#
_symmetry.space_group_name_H-M   'P 1'
#
loop_
_entity.id
_entity.type
_entity.pdbx_description
1 polymer ?
#
loop_
_entity_poly.entity_id
_entity_poly.type
_entity_poly.pdbx_seq_one_letter_code
_entity_poly.pdbx_strand_id
1 'polypeptide(L)'
;RRATYEDVLAVPPGVVAEVVYGVLHTHPRPALRHANASSNLGVLLGSPFRLGRGGPGGWVIYDEPELHPSPSTRSSSRSRSSGSARPS
;
A
#
# COMPACT_ATOMS: atom_id res chain seq x y z
N ARG A 1 -10.71 -4.43 -20.21
CA ARG A 1 -9.27 -4.74 -20.03
C ARG A 1 -8.86 -4.29 -18.63
N ARG A 2 -8.08 -5.07 -17.88
CA ARG A 2 -7.50 -4.61 -16.61
C ARG A 2 -6.31 -3.70 -16.90
N ALA A 3 -6.18 -2.62 -16.13
CA ALA A 3 -5.02 -1.76 -16.18
C ALA A 3 -3.77 -2.50 -15.72
N THR A 4 -2.65 -2.25 -16.39
CA THR A 4 -1.34 -2.82 -16.08
C THR A 4 -0.37 -1.71 -15.67
N TYR A 5 0.83 -2.10 -15.26
CA TYR A 5 1.87 -1.15 -14.89
C TYR A 5 2.31 -0.29 -16.07
N GLU A 6 2.29 -0.82 -17.29
CA GLU A 6 2.56 -0.08 -18.51
C GLU A 6 1.54 1.07 -18.70
N ASP A 7 0.29 0.88 -18.28
CA ASP A 7 -0.72 1.95 -18.33
C ASP A 7 -0.39 3.07 -17.33
N VAL A 8 0.26 2.77 -16.19
CA VAL A 8 0.78 3.77 -15.24
C VAL A 8 1.93 4.56 -15.87
N LEU A 9 2.87 3.88 -16.53
CA LEU A 9 4.01 4.53 -17.17
C LEU A 9 3.63 5.38 -18.40
N ALA A 10 2.50 5.08 -19.02
CA ALA A 10 2.01 5.78 -20.21
C ALA A 10 1.26 7.09 -19.92
N VAL A 11 1.03 7.43 -18.64
CA VAL A 11 0.30 8.65 -18.29
C VAL A 11 1.09 9.92 -18.65
N PRO A 12 0.41 11.04 -18.95
CA PRO A 12 1.08 12.30 -19.24
C PRO A 12 1.98 12.79 -18.08
N PRO A 13 3.02 13.58 -18.36
CA PRO A 13 3.83 14.17 -17.29
C PRO A 13 2.97 15.07 -16.39
N GLY A 14 3.28 15.08 -15.08
CA GLY A 14 2.60 15.92 -14.09
C GLY A 14 1.33 15.33 -13.50
N VAL A 15 1.02 14.05 -13.79
CA VAL A 15 0.02 13.28 -13.06
C VAL A 15 0.69 12.16 -12.27
N VAL A 16 0.10 11.85 -11.13
CA VAL A 16 0.39 10.66 -10.35
C VAL A 16 -0.66 9.61 -10.74
N ALA A 17 -0.24 8.36 -10.94
CA ALA A 17 -1.13 7.29 -11.34
C ALA A 17 -0.89 6.03 -10.53
N GLU A 18 -1.96 5.29 -10.25
CA GLU A 18 -1.93 4.03 -9.52
C GLU A 18 -2.93 3.03 -10.09
N VAL A 19 -2.63 1.74 -9.96
CA VAL A 19 -3.57 0.67 -10.33
C VAL A 19 -4.11 0.01 -9.08
N VAL A 20 -5.42 0.16 -8.84
CA VAL A 20 -6.11 -0.42 -7.69
C VAL A 20 -7.16 -1.40 -8.18
N TYR A 21 -7.04 -2.67 -7.77
CA TYR A 21 -7.89 -3.78 -8.24
C TYR A 21 -7.97 -3.94 -9.78
N GLY A 22 -6.95 -3.46 -10.50
CA GLY A 22 -6.88 -3.49 -11.96
C GLY A 22 -7.59 -2.30 -12.64
N VAL A 23 -7.89 -1.23 -11.90
CA VAL A 23 -8.41 0.04 -12.41
C VAL A 23 -7.32 1.10 -12.29
N LEU A 24 -7.08 1.86 -13.37
CA LEU A 24 -6.14 2.97 -13.37
C LEU A 24 -6.81 4.21 -12.77
N HIS A 25 -6.22 4.76 -11.72
CA HIS A 25 -6.59 6.04 -11.12
C HIS A 25 -5.51 7.06 -11.41
N THR A 26 -5.91 8.30 -11.71
CA THR A 26 -4.97 9.41 -11.93
C THR A 26 -5.34 10.60 -11.08
N HIS A 27 -4.31 11.29 -10.59
CA HIS A 27 -4.42 12.48 -9.78
C HIS A 27 -3.48 13.55 -10.32
N PRO A 28 -3.87 14.83 -10.34
CA PRO A 28 -2.93 15.89 -10.64
C PRO A 28 -1.82 15.89 -9.58
N ARG A 29 -0.61 16.32 -9.96
CA ARG A 29 0.49 16.51 -9.01
C ARG A 29 0.01 17.31 -7.79
N PRO A 30 0.37 16.90 -6.54
CA PRO A 30 -0.10 17.56 -5.35
C PRO A 30 0.19 19.06 -5.36
N ALA A 31 -0.84 19.84 -5.05
CA ALA A 31 -0.69 21.29 -4.87
C ALA A 31 0.13 21.60 -3.60
N LEU A 32 0.71 22.79 -3.52
CA LEU A 32 1.56 23.22 -2.40
C LEU A 32 0.91 23.02 -1.01
N ARG A 33 -0.41 23.24 -0.90
CA ARG A 33 -1.15 22.99 0.35
C ARG A 33 -1.08 21.53 0.82
N HIS A 34 -1.11 20.58 -0.11
CA HIS A 34 -1.00 19.16 0.18
C HIS A 34 0.43 18.84 0.61
N ALA A 35 1.43 19.30 -0.15
CA ALA A 35 2.83 19.11 0.19
C ALA A 35 3.20 19.67 1.57
N ASN A 36 2.65 20.83 1.95
CA ASN A 36 2.86 21.42 3.27
C ASN A 36 2.23 20.56 4.38
N ALA A 37 1.02 20.05 4.17
CA ALA A 37 0.36 19.17 5.14
C ALA A 37 1.16 17.87 5.35
N SER A 38 1.60 17.23 4.26
CA SER A 38 2.42 16.00 4.33
C SER A 38 3.77 16.26 5.00
N SER A 39 4.44 17.38 4.69
CA SER A 39 5.71 17.77 5.32
C SER A 39 5.55 17.95 6.83
N ASN A 40 4.52 18.66 7.28
CA ASN A 40 4.27 18.86 8.71
C ASN A 40 3.97 17.54 9.42
N LEU A 41 3.21 16.64 8.79
CA LEU A 41 2.98 15.31 9.34
C LEU A 41 4.28 14.50 9.44
N GLY A 42 5.13 14.58 8.42
CA GLY A 42 6.47 13.97 8.43
C GLY A 42 7.34 14.47 9.58
N VAL A 43 7.30 15.78 9.89
CA VAL A 43 8.01 16.35 11.06
C VAL A 43 7.48 15.78 12.37
N LEU A 44 6.15 15.76 12.54
CA LEU A 44 5.51 15.30 13.77
C LEU A 44 5.72 13.82 14.03
N LEU A 45 5.63 12.98 13.00
CA LEU A 45 5.76 11.53 13.12
C LEU A 45 7.20 11.04 13.01
N GLY A 46 8.04 11.78 12.29
CA GLY A 46 9.40 11.36 11.96
C GLY A 46 10.28 11.17 13.18
N SER A 47 10.25 12.12 14.13
CA SER A 47 11.07 12.02 15.34
C SER A 47 10.68 10.81 16.20
N PRO A 48 9.44 10.67 16.70
CA PRO A 48 9.09 9.58 17.61
C PRO A 48 8.96 8.21 16.94
N PHE A 49 8.40 8.11 15.72
CA PHE A 49 8.04 6.83 15.11
C PHE A 49 9.05 6.32 14.08
N ARG A 50 9.63 7.21 13.25
CA ARG A 50 10.67 6.80 12.30
C ARG A 50 12.04 6.68 12.99
N LEU A 51 12.47 7.75 13.68
CA LEU A 51 13.81 7.85 14.26
C LEU A 51 13.92 7.32 15.70
N GLY A 52 12.79 7.05 16.38
CA GLY A 52 12.77 6.55 17.76
C GLY A 52 13.20 7.58 18.81
N ARG A 53 13.21 8.87 18.47
CA ARG A 53 13.56 9.95 19.39
C ARG A 53 12.33 10.39 20.16
N GLY A 54 12.23 9.96 21.41
CA GLY A 54 11.07 10.24 22.28
C GLY A 54 9.84 9.39 21.93
N GLY A 55 10.04 8.23 21.28
CA GLY A 55 8.96 7.34 20.86
C GLY A 55 9.46 5.94 20.48
N PRO A 56 8.56 5.05 20.01
CA PRO A 56 8.86 3.64 19.82
C PRO A 56 9.84 3.35 18.66
N GLY A 57 9.97 4.25 17.69
CA GLY A 57 10.88 4.06 16.55
C GLY A 57 10.53 2.89 15.62
N GLY A 58 11.36 2.72 14.57
CA GLY A 58 11.33 1.55 13.69
C GLY A 58 10.29 1.58 12.56
N TRP A 59 9.51 2.65 12.43
CA TRP A 59 8.52 2.76 11.37
C TRP A 59 9.16 3.23 10.05
N VAL A 60 8.70 2.65 8.94
CA VAL A 60 9.06 3.09 7.59
C VAL A 60 7.97 4.04 7.09
N ILE A 61 8.33 5.33 6.92
CA ILE A 61 7.39 6.40 6.51
C ILE A 61 7.97 7.10 5.29
N TYR A 62 7.31 6.98 4.15
CA TYR A 62 7.66 7.65 2.89
C TYR A 62 6.41 8.31 2.30
N ASP A 63 6.60 9.50 1.73
CA ASP A 63 5.60 10.13 0.90
C ASP A 63 5.63 9.48 -0.49
N GLU A 64 4.46 9.13 -1.02
CA GLU A 64 4.27 8.61 -2.38
C GLU A 64 5.16 7.40 -2.77
N PRO A 65 5.26 6.33 -1.96
CA PRO A 65 6.03 5.16 -2.35
C PRO A 65 5.34 4.39 -3.48
N GLU A 66 6.13 3.87 -4.41
CA GLU A 66 5.65 2.88 -5.37
C GLU A 66 5.67 1.48 -4.72
N LEU A 67 4.55 0.77 -4.78
CA LEU A 67 4.39 -0.54 -4.15
C LEU A 67 3.83 -1.56 -5.15
N HIS A 68 4.47 -2.72 -5.21
CA HIS A 68 4.00 -3.87 -5.96
C HIS A 68 3.66 -5.01 -4.98
N PRO A 69 2.38 -5.18 -4.61
CA PRO A 69 1.99 -6.26 -3.72
C PRO A 69 2.20 -7.60 -4.42
N SER A 70 2.69 -8.59 -3.68
CA SER A 70 2.71 -9.96 -4.17
C SER A 70 1.27 -10.44 -4.40
N PRO A 71 1.05 -11.36 -5.36
CA PRO A 71 -0.27 -11.93 -5.58
C PRO A 71 -0.78 -12.54 -4.27
N SER A 72 -2.00 -12.19 -3.86
CA SER A 72 -2.62 -12.79 -2.69
C SER A 72 -2.84 -14.28 -2.97
N THR A 73 -2.07 -15.16 -2.33
CA THR A 73 -2.33 -16.60 -2.36
C THR A 73 -3.68 -16.84 -1.71
N ARG A 74 -4.71 -17.16 -2.50
CA ARG A 74 -6.01 -17.57 -1.94
C ARG A 74 -5.80 -18.93 -1.27
N SER A 75 -5.62 -18.93 0.04
CA SER A 75 -5.55 -20.18 0.81
C SER A 75 -6.85 -20.92 0.60
N SER A 76 -6.78 -22.04 -0.12
CA SER A 76 -7.93 -22.90 -0.37
C SER A 76 -8.16 -23.69 0.90
N SER A 77 -9.20 -23.36 1.67
CA SER A 77 -9.59 -24.12 2.85
C SER A 77 -9.89 -25.56 2.44
N ARG A 78 -8.97 -26.49 2.71
CA ARG A 78 -9.27 -27.93 2.64
C ARG A 78 -10.29 -28.25 3.73
N SER A 79 -11.51 -28.60 3.32
CA SER A 79 -12.51 -29.18 4.21
C SER A 79 -11.94 -30.48 4.79
N ARG A 80 -11.72 -30.53 6.11
CA ARG A 80 -11.48 -31.79 6.80
C ARG A 80 -12.82 -32.52 6.87
N SER A 81 -12.99 -33.56 6.06
CA SER A 81 -14.07 -34.53 6.23
C SER A 81 -13.86 -35.27 7.56
N SER A 82 -14.89 -35.21 8.40
CA SER A 82 -15.00 -35.95 9.65
C SER A 82 -15.17 -37.44 9.36
N GLY A 83 -14.12 -38.22 9.59
CA GLY A 83 -14.18 -39.68 9.64
C GLY A 83 -14.57 -40.15 11.04
N SER A 84 -15.82 -40.58 11.18
CA SER A 84 -16.36 -41.27 12.36
C SER A 84 -15.99 -42.76 12.31
N ALA A 85 -15.37 -43.29 13.35
CA ALA A 85 -15.51 -44.71 13.72
C ALA A 85 -15.19 -44.94 15.21
N ARG A 86 -16.09 -45.70 15.86
CA ARG A 86 -16.27 -45.98 17.30
C ARG A 86 -15.16 -46.83 17.93
N PRO A 87 -15.00 -46.82 19.28
CA PRO A 87 -14.17 -47.79 19.99
C PRO A 87 -14.94 -49.08 20.30
N SER A 88 -14.19 -50.20 20.34
CA SER A 88 -14.57 -51.46 20.98
C SER A 88 -13.97 -51.54 22.38
#